data_AF-A0A950XYR3-F1
#
_entry.id   AF-A0A950XYR3-F1
#
_cell.length_a   1.000
_cell.length_b   1.000
_cell.length_c   1.000
_cell.angle_alpha   90.00
_cell.angle_beta   90.00
_cell.angle_gamma   90.00
#
_symmetry.space_group_name_H-M   'P 1'
#
loop_
_entity.id
_entity.type
_entity.pdbx_description
1 polymer ?
#
loop_
_entity_poly.entity_id
_entity_poly.type
_entity_poly.pdbx_seq_one_letter_code
_entity_poly.pdbx_strand_id
1 'polypeptide(L)'
;PPDHPAWPLEAHYLALALVNLTVTLSPRRILLGGGVMQQHHLFTLLRAEFARLLNHYIRRPEVTRGLEDYIQPPQLGGQAGVLGALVLAEQATHANASSAHLTGRSGTGKTARA
;
A
#
# COMPACT_ATOMS: atom_id res chain seq x y z
N PRO A 1 25.05 -10.09 -4.41
CA PRO A 1 25.01 -11.58 -4.31
C PRO A 1 24.03 -12.02 -3.21
N PRO A 2 23.31 -13.14 -3.36
CA PRO A 2 22.33 -13.61 -2.37
C PRO A 2 22.89 -13.87 -0.96
N ASP A 3 24.15 -14.28 -0.86
CA ASP A 3 24.81 -14.58 0.42
C ASP A 3 25.51 -13.38 1.06
N HIS A 4 25.24 -12.16 0.57
CA HIS A 4 25.89 -10.97 1.10
C HIS A 4 25.37 -10.65 2.52
N PRO A 5 26.25 -10.32 3.49
CA PRO A 5 25.86 -10.10 4.89
C PRO A 5 24.96 -8.87 5.11
N ALA A 6 24.79 -8.02 4.10
CA ALA A 6 23.87 -6.90 4.16
C ALA A 6 22.40 -7.34 4.17
N TRP A 7 22.04 -8.53 3.66
CA TRP A 7 20.63 -8.93 3.56
C TRP A 7 19.96 -9.21 4.91
N PRO A 8 20.60 -9.95 5.84
CA PRO A 8 20.06 -10.06 7.20
C PRO A 8 19.90 -8.70 7.89
N LEU A 9 20.84 -7.78 7.67
CA LEU A 9 20.79 -6.43 8.25
C LEU A 9 19.63 -5.61 7.67
N GLU A 10 19.48 -5.61 6.35
CA GLU A 10 18.38 -4.93 5.65
C GLU A 10 17.02 -5.50 6.07
N ALA A 11 16.90 -6.83 6.13
CA ALA A 11 15.70 -7.52 6.59
C ALA A 11 15.32 -7.09 8.02
N HIS A 12 16.31 -6.97 8.90
CA HIS A 12 16.10 -6.55 10.28
C HIS A 12 15.58 -5.10 10.37
N TYR A 13 16.18 -4.16 9.62
CA TYR A 13 15.74 -2.76 9.62
C TYR A 13 14.34 -2.59 9.05
N LEU A 14 14.04 -3.27 7.94
CA LEU A 14 12.70 -3.28 7.37
C LEU A 14 11.69 -3.88 8.36
N ALA A 15 12.04 -4.99 9.02
CA ALA A 15 11.17 -5.63 10.01
C ALA A 15 10.83 -4.69 11.18
N LEU A 16 11.83 -3.97 11.72
CA LEU A 16 11.61 -2.96 12.77
C LEU A 16 10.62 -1.88 12.33
N ALA A 17 10.79 -1.34 11.12
CA ALA A 17 9.88 -0.34 10.57
C ALA A 17 8.46 -0.90 10.42
N LEU A 18 8.32 -2.11 9.88
CA LEU A 18 7.01 -2.74 9.67
C LEU A 18 6.30 -3.11 10.96
N VAL A 19 7.02 -3.56 11.99
CA VAL A 19 6.43 -3.82 13.31
C VAL A 19 5.85 -2.53 13.88
N ASN A 20 6.61 -1.43 13.85
CA ASN A 20 6.15 -0.13 14.31
C ASN A 20 4.89 0.34 13.56
N LEU A 21 4.87 0.22 12.23
CA LEU A 21 3.68 0.56 11.43
C LEU A 21 2.50 -0.37 11.75
N THR A 22 2.75 -1.65 11.98
CA THR A 22 1.71 -2.63 12.29
C THR A 22 1.04 -2.33 13.63
N VAL A 23 1.81 -2.07 14.68
CA VAL A 23 1.26 -1.78 16.01
C VAL A 23 0.63 -0.38 16.10
N THR A 24 1.00 0.53 15.20
CA THR A 24 0.47 1.90 15.17
C THR A 24 -0.81 2.02 14.33
N LEU A 25 -0.81 1.43 13.12
CA LEU A 25 -1.86 1.67 12.11
C LEU A 25 -2.74 0.45 11.85
N SER A 26 -2.33 -0.75 12.30
CA SER A 26 -3.00 -2.02 12.02
C SER A 26 -3.44 -2.16 10.55
N PRO A 27 -2.51 -2.02 9.58
CA PRO A 27 -2.84 -2.13 8.17
C PRO A 27 -3.37 -3.54 7.87
N ARG A 28 -4.17 -3.68 6.81
CA ARG A 28 -4.62 -5.01 6.36
C ARG A 28 -3.55 -5.74 5.54
N ARG A 29 -2.71 -5.00 4.82
CA ARG A 29 -1.61 -5.48 3.97
C ARG A 29 -0.54 -4.41 3.86
N ILE A 30 0.69 -4.86 3.61
CA ILE A 30 1.88 -4.04 3.41
C ILE A 30 2.51 -4.46 2.08
N LEU A 31 2.59 -3.52 1.14
CA LEU A 31 3.20 -3.74 -0.17
C LEU A 31 4.58 -3.08 -0.21
N LEU A 32 5.63 -3.87 -0.47
CA LEU A 32 7.01 -3.38 -0.52
C LEU A 32 7.56 -3.42 -1.95
N GLY A 33 7.77 -2.24 -2.53
CA GLY A 33 8.38 -2.06 -3.85
C GLY A 33 9.80 -1.50 -3.79
N GLY A 34 10.30 -1.02 -4.94
CA GLY A 34 11.65 -0.46 -5.07
C GLY A 34 12.71 -1.49 -5.45
N GLY A 35 13.90 -1.01 -5.84
CA GLY A 35 14.98 -1.85 -6.39
C GLY A 35 15.52 -2.89 -5.41
N VAL A 36 15.62 -2.53 -4.13
CA VAL A 36 16.09 -3.44 -3.06
C VAL A 36 15.14 -4.64 -2.92
N MET A 37 13.84 -4.39 -2.95
CA MET A 37 12.81 -5.43 -2.80
C MET A 37 12.64 -6.33 -4.05
N GLN A 38 13.38 -6.08 -5.14
CA GLN A 38 13.43 -7.01 -6.27
C GLN A 38 14.17 -8.32 -5.92
N GLN A 39 14.99 -8.31 -4.86
CA GLN A 39 15.63 -9.50 -4.34
C GLN A 39 14.64 -10.34 -3.55
N HIS A 40 14.01 -11.31 -4.20
CA HIS A 40 12.88 -12.07 -3.64
C HIS A 40 13.22 -12.82 -2.35
N HIS A 41 14.48 -13.25 -2.18
CA HIS A 41 14.94 -13.90 -0.95
C HIS A 41 14.86 -12.98 0.29
N LEU A 42 14.84 -11.65 0.10
CA LEU A 42 14.73 -10.68 1.18
C LEU A 42 13.36 -10.77 1.88
N PHE A 43 12.29 -11.10 1.16
CA PHE A 43 10.97 -11.27 1.76
C PHE A 43 10.93 -12.40 2.80
N THR A 44 11.64 -13.51 2.55
CA THR A 44 11.72 -14.62 3.50
C THR A 44 12.42 -14.18 4.79
N LEU A 45 13.58 -13.51 4.67
CA LEU A 45 14.33 -13.00 5.83
C LEU A 45 13.52 -11.96 6.61
N LEU A 46 12.90 -11.02 5.89
CA LEU A 46 12.07 -9.95 6.45
C LEU A 46 10.88 -10.52 7.25
N ARG A 47 10.13 -11.46 6.68
CA ARG A 47 8.96 -12.05 7.36
C ARG A 47 9.37 -12.80 8.63
N ALA A 48 10.52 -13.50 8.59
CA ALA A 48 11.07 -14.17 9.76
C ALA A 48 11.45 -13.18 10.87
N GLU A 49 12.18 -12.11 10.53
CA GLU A 49 12.54 -11.05 11.48
C GLU A 49 11.31 -10.32 12.01
N PHE A 50 10.32 -10.03 11.17
CA PHE A 50 9.05 -9.41 11.57
C PHE A 50 8.32 -10.26 12.61
N ALA A 51 8.15 -11.56 12.36
CA ALA A 51 7.51 -12.48 13.28
C ALA A 51 8.26 -12.56 14.61
N ARG A 52 9.60 -12.63 14.55
CA ARG A 52 10.49 -12.67 15.72
C ARG A 52 10.35 -11.41 16.58
N LEU A 53 10.34 -10.23 15.95
CA LEU A 53 10.22 -8.95 16.64
C LEU A 53 8.82 -8.72 17.22
N LEU A 54 7.76 -9.09 16.48
CA LEU A 54 6.39 -8.98 16.95
C LEU A 54 6.09 -9.93 18.11
N ASN A 55 6.84 -11.05 18.21
CA ASN A 55 6.85 -11.98 19.35
C ASN A 55 5.44 -12.34 19.88
N HIS A 56 4.53 -12.68 18.98
CA HIS A 56 3.14 -13.05 19.30
C HIS A 56 2.34 -11.99 20.10
N TYR A 57 2.76 -10.72 20.08
CA TYR A 57 2.02 -9.62 20.68
C TYR A 57 0.64 -9.46 20.02
N ILE A 58 0.60 -9.49 18.69
CA ILE A 58 -0.64 -9.54 17.90
C ILE A 58 -0.89 -10.99 17.48
N ARG A 59 -2.00 -11.56 17.95
CA ARG A 59 -2.39 -12.97 17.70
C ARG A 59 -3.49 -13.06 16.64
N ARG A 60 -3.22 -12.49 15.47
CA ARG A 60 -4.14 -12.52 14.32
C ARG A 60 -3.59 -13.46 13.23
N PRO A 61 -4.40 -14.30 12.58
CA PRO A 61 -3.92 -15.24 11.56
C PRO A 61 -3.07 -14.58 10.47
N GLU A 62 -3.45 -13.37 10.06
CA GLU A 62 -2.80 -12.57 9.02
C GLU A 62 -1.33 -12.27 9.35
N VAL A 63 -1.00 -12.01 10.62
CA VAL A 63 0.37 -11.65 11.05
C VAL A 63 1.13 -12.81 11.69
N THR A 64 0.46 -13.94 11.96
CA THR A 64 1.07 -15.11 12.60
C THR A 64 1.32 -16.26 11.65
N ARG A 65 0.45 -16.47 10.65
CA ARG A 65 0.53 -17.56 9.67
C ARG A 65 0.41 -17.10 8.23
N GLY A 66 -0.21 -15.95 7.98
CA GLY A 66 -0.46 -15.40 6.63
C GLY A 66 0.50 -14.27 6.24
N LEU A 67 1.77 -14.33 6.67
CA LEU A 67 2.72 -13.23 6.44
C LEU A 67 3.05 -13.04 4.95
N GLU A 68 2.87 -14.07 4.13
CA GLU A 68 2.99 -14.04 2.68
C GLU A 68 1.97 -13.11 2.04
N ASP A 69 0.74 -13.10 2.56
CA ASP A 69 -0.33 -12.23 2.09
C ASP A 69 -0.30 -10.86 2.77
N TYR A 70 0.22 -10.81 3.99
CA TYR A 70 0.33 -9.59 4.77
C TYR A 70 1.49 -8.69 4.30
N ILE A 71 2.67 -9.24 4.03
CA ILE A 71 3.85 -8.53 3.53
C ILE A 71 4.22 -9.13 2.17
N GLN A 72 3.90 -8.42 1.08
CA GLN A 72 4.03 -8.95 -0.28
C GLN A 72 4.59 -7.90 -1.25
N PRO A 73 5.16 -8.32 -2.40
CA PRO A 73 5.54 -7.39 -3.45
C PRO A 73 4.30 -6.76 -4.12
N PRO A 74 4.41 -5.56 -4.70
CA PRO A 74 3.35 -5.00 -5.52
C PRO A 74 3.14 -5.87 -6.77
N GLN A 75 1.89 -6.29 -7.00
CA GLN A 75 1.54 -7.12 -8.16
C GLN A 75 1.68 -6.36 -9.49
N LEU A 76 1.63 -5.03 -9.44
CA LEU A 76 1.86 -4.14 -10.59
C LEU A 76 3.36 -3.89 -10.85
N GLY A 77 4.25 -4.55 -10.09
CA GLY A 77 5.71 -4.38 -10.21
C GLY A 77 6.14 -2.92 -10.14
N GLY A 78 7.04 -2.52 -11.03
CA GLY A 78 7.54 -1.14 -11.13
C GLY A 78 6.51 -0.12 -11.63
N GLN A 79 5.31 -0.54 -12.03
CA GLN A 79 4.29 0.33 -12.61
C GLN A 79 3.27 0.85 -11.59
N ALA A 80 3.32 0.38 -10.34
CA ALA A 80 2.35 0.78 -9.30
C ALA A 80 2.23 2.31 -9.16
N GLY A 81 3.35 3.04 -9.26
CA GLY A 81 3.35 4.51 -9.17
C GLY A 81 2.66 5.20 -10.36
N VAL A 82 3.01 4.82 -11.60
CA VAL A 82 2.44 5.45 -12.79
C VAL A 82 0.95 5.10 -12.96
N LEU A 83 0.57 3.86 -12.66
CA LEU A 83 -0.84 3.45 -12.68
C LEU A 83 -1.63 4.16 -11.58
N GLY A 84 -1.04 4.37 -10.40
CA GLY A 84 -1.63 5.18 -9.34
C GLY A 84 -1.90 6.62 -9.79
N ALA A 85 -0.99 7.24 -10.55
CA ALA A 85 -1.19 8.58 -11.09
C ALA A 85 -2.34 8.65 -12.10
N LEU A 86 -2.51 7.62 -12.94
CA LEU A 86 -3.64 7.53 -13.87
C LEU A 86 -4.98 7.39 -13.12
N VAL A 87 -5.02 6.58 -12.06
CA VAL A 87 -6.21 6.44 -11.22
C VAL A 87 -6.56 7.77 -10.54
N LEU A 88 -5.57 8.53 -10.06
CA LEU A 88 -5.81 9.86 -9.49
C LEU A 88 -6.39 10.83 -10.54
N ALA A 89 -5.91 10.78 -11.79
CA ALA A 89 -6.43 11.60 -12.87
C ALA A 89 -7.89 11.26 -13.19
N GLU A 90 -8.21 9.97 -13.30
CA GLU A 90 -9.58 9.47 -13.50
C GLU A 90 -10.52 9.94 -12.37
N GLN A 91 -10.10 9.77 -11.11
CA GLN A 91 -10.87 10.20 -9.94
C GLN A 91 -11.14 11.72 -9.95
N ALA A 92 -10.15 12.53 -10.32
CA ALA A 92 -10.32 13.98 -10.43
C ALA A 92 -11.34 14.35 -11.53
N THR A 93 -11.34 13.66 -12.67
CA THR A 93 -12.34 13.86 -13.73
C THR A 93 -13.76 13.53 -13.25
N HIS A 94 -13.94 12.40 -12.54
CA HIS A 94 -15.26 12.02 -12.00
C HIS A 94 -15.77 12.97 -10.91
N ALA A 95 -14.88 13.45 -10.03
CA ALA A 95 -15.22 14.43 -9.01
C ALA A 95 -15.68 15.76 -9.62
N ASN A 96 -15.02 16.20 -10.71
CA ASN A 96 -15.37 17.42 -11.43
C ASN A 96 -16.71 17.28 -12.17
N ALA A 97 -16.98 16.13 -12.78
CA ALA A 97 -18.27 15.86 -13.43
C ALA A 97 -19.44 15.84 -12.43
N SER A 98 -19.21 15.29 -11.23
CA SER A 98 -20.20 15.28 -10.15
C SER A 98 -20.47 16.70 -9.63
N SER A 99 -19.42 17.52 -9.48
CA SER A 99 -19.56 18.92 -9.06
C SER A 99 -20.33 19.77 -10.08
N ALA A 100 -20.08 19.60 -11.38
CA ALA A 100 -20.79 20.32 -12.44
C ALA A 100 -22.30 19.98 -12.51
N HIS A 101 -22.68 18.75 -12.17
CA HIS A 101 -24.08 18.31 -12.13
C HIS A 101 -24.86 18.97 -10.98
N LEU A 102 -24.23 19.24 -9.84
CA LEU A 102 -24.86 19.98 -8.73
C LEU A 102 -25.03 21.48 -9.04
N THR A 103 -24.10 22.10 -9.78
CA THR A 103 -24.17 23.53 -10.14
C THR A 103 -25.18 23.81 -11.27
N GLY A 104 -25.49 22.81 -12.12
CA GLY A 104 -26.46 22.94 -13.22
C GLY A 104 -27.94 22.96 -12.82
N ARG A 105 -28.29 22.66 -11.56
CA ARG A 105 -29.69 22.63 -11.09
C ARG A 105 -30.22 23.95 -10.51
N SER A 106 -29.42 25.01 -10.38
CA SER A 106 -29.92 26.32 -9.90
C SER A 106 -30.22 27.35 -10.99
N GLY A 107 -30.10 26.99 -12.28
CA GLY A 107 -30.10 27.95 -13.41
C GLY A 107 -31.22 27.84 -14.44
N THR A 108 -32.40 27.26 -14.13
CA THR A 108 -33.53 27.24 -15.08
C THR A 108 -34.81 27.87 -14.50
N GLY A 109 -34.72 29.14 -14.13
CA GLY A 109 -35.86 30.05 -14.05
C GLY A 109 -36.00 30.86 -15.33
N LYS A 110 -36.50 30.25 -16.42
CA LYS A 110 -36.95 30.96 -17.62
C LYS A 110 -38.48 30.85 -17.73
N THR A 111 -39.17 31.88 -17.23
CA THR A 111 -40.56 32.24 -17.52
C THR A 111 -40.62 33.75 -17.49
N ALA A 112 -41.16 34.53 -18.41
CA ALA A 112 -41.73 34.40 -19.75
C ALA A 112 -41.57 35.82 -20.35
N ARG A 113 -41.07 36.00 -21.57
CA ARG A 113 -41.86 36.38 -22.76
C ARG A 113 -43.07 37.29 -22.48
N ALA A 114 -43.09 38.41 -23.24
CA ALA A 114 -44.11 39.45 -23.43
C ALA A 114 -44.05 40.63 -22.45
#